data_AF-A0A316BHY6-F1
#
_entry.id   AF-A0A316BHY6-F1
#
_cell.length_a   1.000
_cell.length_b   1.000
_cell.length_c   1.000
_cell.angle_alpha   90.00
_cell.angle_beta   90.00
_cell.angle_gamma   90.00
#
_symmetry.space_group_name_H-M   'P 1'
#
loop_
_entity.id
_entity.type
_entity.pdbx_description
1 polymer ?
#
loop_
_entity_poly.entity_id
_entity_poly.type
_entity_poly.pdbx_seq_one_letter_code
_entity_poly.pdbx_strand_id
1 'polypeptide(L)'
;MFEKCSLLHGLAILALVPAMAYSAPAAGKVRSVLGTVERQKISQTDWNALRANSNVFQSDKVRTGEASEVIFNLPDGSSITIAEFAEVELATLLQPNDKGGFETRIDIKKGHINFAVEKLKQKNSTFKFKTGTATASIRGTEGYVGGEGVFFAGLKTGKLEIVPEGKDTPVSIVAGETTFGKDSLVVLKLASSGHPRFAKKLEKLLADPSKDLNALVVEVQKADSSFQQQLKDEADSSAVNALPSNGFTIKTSSPAEVCAQGLEVEGYYRTADSNATMTIKVGSVSSGNLITAADGQAHAFNHKVSISDENGLWTANKATVTFSGAGVNDSKTLNLNVNRACGDVNRKAPVVSISSYDSLRCAANISVGNMQNDAGIFAVEVDGAPMSEDAITRNVQQRIKLKSGSHEYLMRAEDQAGNKTEVSRVMGCYPMKRFNVDVDGPTKELVTAPPLGSPDSPARLVKTLQFRVKIPENNPEFLYKVLVKQNGKIILQETLSQIQNLDYQLPVELSRELPNRIEIEVTHKSGFRAKAKKVYEVSPR
;
A
#
# COMPACT_ATOMS: atom_id res chain seq x y z
N MET A 1 35.19 -69.53 75.82
CA MET A 1 34.63 -69.25 77.16
C MET A 1 35.33 -68.00 77.68
N PHE A 2 34.55 -66.95 78.00
CA PHE A 2 34.87 -65.69 78.70
C PHE A 2 35.91 -64.74 78.06
N GLU A 3 35.53 -63.57 77.50
CA GLU A 3 35.03 -62.32 78.14
C GLU A 3 35.93 -61.82 79.29
N LYS A 4 36.29 -60.54 79.43
CA LYS A 4 36.07 -59.30 78.68
C LYS A 4 37.12 -58.28 79.20
N CYS A 5 37.59 -57.40 78.32
CA CYS A 5 38.62 -56.42 78.60
C CYS A 5 38.04 -55.05 78.99
N SER A 6 38.89 -54.31 79.70
CA SER A 6 38.66 -53.15 80.56
C SER A 6 38.96 -51.81 79.87
N LEU A 7 38.26 -50.77 80.35
CA LEU A 7 38.56 -49.33 80.45
C LEU A 7 39.09 -48.47 79.26
N LEU A 8 38.28 -47.45 78.94
CA LEU A 8 38.53 -46.00 78.71
C LEU A 8 39.87 -45.52 78.12
N HIS A 9 39.80 -44.59 77.15
CA HIS A 9 40.32 -43.20 77.22
C HIS A 9 40.04 -42.41 75.90
N GLY A 10 39.63 -41.13 76.04
CA GLY A 10 39.92 -40.01 75.13
C GLY A 10 39.31 -40.00 73.72
N LEU A 11 38.19 -39.28 73.51
CA LEU A 11 37.66 -38.97 72.18
C LEU A 11 37.81 -37.47 71.89
N ALA A 12 38.65 -37.15 70.89
CA ALA A 12 38.74 -35.83 70.28
C ALA A 12 38.62 -35.96 68.75
N ILE A 13 37.69 -35.18 68.18
CA ILE A 13 37.66 -34.65 66.81
C ILE A 13 37.35 -35.63 65.67
N LEU A 14 36.22 -35.41 64.98
CA LEU A 14 36.18 -34.87 63.61
C LEU A 14 34.71 -34.65 63.18
N ALA A 15 34.27 -33.38 63.15
CA ALA A 15 32.99 -33.01 62.57
C ALA A 15 33.06 -33.19 61.04
N LEU A 16 32.42 -34.25 60.54
CA LEU A 16 32.24 -34.49 59.11
C LEU A 16 31.19 -33.51 58.59
N VAL A 17 31.63 -32.34 58.11
CA VAL A 17 30.74 -31.44 57.34
C VAL A 17 30.54 -32.09 55.98
N PRO A 18 29.32 -32.52 55.60
CA PRO A 18 29.08 -32.96 54.23
C PRO A 18 29.31 -31.76 53.31
N ALA A 19 30.33 -31.84 52.47
CA ALA A 19 30.51 -30.91 51.37
C ALA A 19 29.26 -31.02 50.49
N MET A 20 28.34 -30.06 50.64
CA MET A 20 27.25 -29.88 49.70
C MET A 20 27.90 -29.51 48.36
N ALA A 21 28.07 -30.50 47.50
CA ALA A 21 28.43 -30.27 46.11
C ALA A 21 27.24 -29.53 45.48
N TYR A 22 27.35 -28.20 45.43
CA TYR A 22 26.48 -27.37 44.61
C TYR A 22 26.73 -27.76 43.15
N SER A 23 25.90 -28.66 42.62
CA SER A 23 25.84 -28.92 41.20
C SER A 23 25.42 -27.62 40.51
N ALA A 24 26.23 -27.13 39.58
CA ALA A 24 25.85 -26.00 38.73
C ALA A 24 24.47 -26.26 38.11
N PRO A 25 23.57 -25.26 38.06
CA PRO A 25 22.26 -25.43 37.45
C PRO A 25 22.42 -25.84 35.97
N ALA A 26 21.61 -26.80 35.53
CA ALA A 26 21.61 -27.24 34.14
C ALA A 26 21.29 -26.05 33.23
N ALA A 27 22.14 -25.83 32.23
CA ALA A 27 22.10 -24.65 31.39
C ALA A 27 21.27 -24.86 30.11
N GLY A 28 21.00 -26.13 29.77
CA GLY A 28 20.07 -26.55 28.71
C GLY A 28 19.81 -28.06 28.77
N LYS A 29 18.81 -28.52 28.02
CA LYS A 29 18.45 -29.95 27.94
C LYS A 29 18.46 -30.43 26.50
N VAL A 30 19.15 -31.55 26.25
CA VAL A 30 19.20 -32.20 24.93
C VAL A 30 17.83 -32.78 24.60
N ARG A 31 17.24 -32.29 23.51
CA ARG A 31 15.94 -32.74 22.98
C ARG A 31 16.11 -33.98 22.10
N SER A 32 17.04 -33.96 21.16
CA SER A 32 17.27 -35.05 20.22
C SER A 32 18.74 -35.11 19.82
N VAL A 33 19.18 -36.33 19.50
CA VAL A 33 20.52 -36.64 19.00
C VAL A 33 20.35 -37.54 17.78
N LEU A 34 21.01 -37.17 16.68
CA LEU A 34 21.13 -37.95 15.46
C LEU A 34 22.62 -38.20 15.20
N GLY A 35 22.99 -39.44 14.88
CA GLY A 35 24.37 -39.80 14.55
C GLY A 35 25.34 -39.75 15.76
N THR A 36 26.61 -39.46 15.47
CA THR A 36 27.70 -39.39 16.45
C THR A 36 27.80 -37.99 17.03
N VAL A 37 27.42 -37.86 18.31
CA VAL A 37 27.51 -36.60 19.06
C VAL A 37 28.23 -36.84 20.37
N GLU A 38 29.23 -36.01 20.64
CA GLU A 38 30.07 -36.14 21.83
C GLU A 38 30.17 -34.80 22.56
N ARG A 39 30.43 -34.89 23.85
CA ARG A 39 30.59 -33.75 24.75
C ARG A 39 31.84 -33.90 25.60
N GLN A 40 32.59 -32.81 25.73
CA GLN A 40 33.65 -32.63 26.72
C GLN A 40 33.15 -31.68 27.81
N LYS A 41 33.17 -32.12 29.07
CA LYS A 41 32.80 -31.28 30.23
C LYS A 41 33.98 -30.42 30.66
N ILE A 42 33.71 -29.27 31.30
CA ILE A 42 34.76 -28.34 31.77
C ILE A 42 35.89 -29.00 32.59
N SER A 43 35.57 -30.00 33.40
CA SER A 43 36.50 -30.70 34.30
C SER A 43 37.11 -31.97 33.72
N GLN A 44 36.85 -32.27 32.44
CA GLN A 44 37.26 -33.52 31.80
C GLN A 44 37.95 -33.24 30.46
N THR A 45 39.01 -33.99 30.17
CA THR A 45 39.68 -33.95 28.86
C THR A 45 39.03 -34.89 27.85
N ASP A 46 38.26 -35.87 28.31
CA ASP A 46 37.72 -36.92 27.45
C ASP A 46 36.38 -36.52 26.82
N TRP A 47 36.26 -36.81 25.53
CA TRP A 47 35.00 -36.70 24.79
C TRP A 47 34.13 -37.91 25.09
N ASN A 48 32.91 -37.66 25.55
CA ASN A 48 31.95 -38.70 25.90
C ASN A 48 30.68 -38.56 25.08
N ALA A 49 30.06 -39.68 24.70
CA ALA A 49 28.81 -39.67 23.94
C ALA A 49 27.71 -38.84 24.64
N LEU A 50 27.10 -37.92 23.89
CA LEU A 50 25.98 -37.10 24.35
C LEU A 50 24.66 -37.77 23.93
N ARG A 51 23.75 -37.99 24.88
CA ARG A 51 22.47 -38.69 24.63
C ARG A 51 21.30 -37.74 24.78
N ALA A 52 20.17 -38.07 24.14
CA ALA A 52 18.90 -37.38 24.36
C ALA A 52 18.54 -37.35 25.85
N ASN A 53 17.84 -36.29 26.27
CA ASN A 53 17.50 -35.97 27.66
C ASN A 53 18.69 -35.64 28.60
N SER A 54 19.93 -35.65 28.11
CA SER A 54 21.08 -35.20 28.92
C SER A 54 21.00 -33.69 29.19
N ASN A 55 21.49 -33.27 30.35
CA ASN A 55 21.71 -31.85 30.64
C ASN A 55 23.04 -31.40 30.05
N VAL A 56 23.06 -30.20 29.47
CA VAL A 56 24.27 -29.47 29.10
C VAL A 56 24.50 -28.34 30.09
N PHE A 57 25.76 -28.05 30.36
CA PHE A 57 26.20 -27.07 31.34
C PHE A 57 27.04 -25.99 30.67
N GLN A 58 27.23 -24.88 31.39
CA GLN A 58 28.15 -23.83 30.98
C GLN A 58 29.56 -24.41 30.77
N SER A 59 30.24 -23.92 29.73
CA SER A 59 31.57 -24.34 29.29
C SER A 59 31.68 -25.79 28.80
N ASP A 60 30.55 -26.49 28.62
CA ASP A 60 30.56 -27.75 27.89
C ASP A 60 30.93 -27.49 26.43
N LYS A 61 31.79 -28.35 25.86
CA LYS A 61 32.05 -28.40 24.42
C LYS A 61 31.30 -29.56 23.81
N VAL A 62 30.71 -29.34 22.64
CA VAL A 62 29.91 -30.32 21.91
C VAL A 62 30.47 -30.43 20.50
N ARG A 63 30.67 -31.66 20.04
CA ARG A 63 31.08 -31.94 18.65
C ARG A 63 30.18 -32.96 17.99
N THR A 64 29.99 -32.82 16.69
CA THR A 64 29.13 -33.66 15.85
C THR A 64 29.92 -34.25 14.69
N GLY A 65 29.65 -35.50 14.35
CA GLY A 65 30.25 -36.20 13.21
C GLY A 65 29.51 -35.96 11.88
N GLU A 66 29.80 -36.81 10.90
CA GLU A 66 29.08 -36.86 9.62
C GLU A 66 27.61 -37.26 9.84
N ALA A 67 26.68 -36.65 9.09
CA ALA A 67 25.25 -36.94 9.17
C ALA A 67 24.70 -36.91 10.60
N SER A 68 25.32 -36.09 11.46
CA SER A 68 25.04 -36.02 12.89
C SER A 68 24.48 -34.65 13.25
N GLU A 69 23.57 -34.61 14.22
CA GLU A 69 22.91 -33.38 14.66
C GLU A 69 22.54 -33.51 16.14
N VAL A 70 22.62 -32.42 16.89
CA VAL A 70 22.05 -32.36 18.24
C VAL A 70 21.22 -31.10 18.42
N ILE A 71 20.02 -31.28 18.98
CA ILE A 71 19.11 -30.19 19.32
C ILE A 71 19.01 -30.11 20.84
N PHE A 72 19.21 -28.93 21.40
CA PHE A 72 18.96 -28.68 22.81
C PHE A 72 18.12 -27.42 23.01
N ASN A 73 17.27 -27.48 24.04
CA ASN A 73 16.42 -26.38 24.45
C ASN A 73 17.05 -25.68 25.65
N LEU A 74 17.03 -24.36 25.63
CA LEU A 74 17.42 -23.51 26.74
C LEU A 74 16.19 -23.25 27.65
N PRO A 75 16.39 -22.97 28.95
CA PRO A 75 15.31 -22.68 29.89
C PRO A 75 14.43 -21.49 29.51
N ASP A 76 14.90 -20.59 28.66
CA ASP A 76 14.17 -19.41 28.20
C ASP A 76 13.19 -19.71 27.03
N GLY A 77 13.14 -20.96 26.56
CA GLY A 77 12.33 -21.41 25.43
C GLY A 77 13.08 -21.46 24.10
N SER A 78 14.30 -20.94 24.04
CA SER A 78 15.11 -20.95 22.83
C SER A 78 15.57 -22.37 22.47
N SER A 79 15.72 -22.64 21.17
CA SER A 79 16.25 -23.90 20.64
C SER A 79 17.53 -23.64 19.85
N ILE A 80 18.55 -24.45 20.11
CA ILE A 80 19.81 -24.44 19.37
C ILE A 80 20.04 -25.84 18.79
N THR A 81 20.37 -25.86 17.51
CA THR A 81 20.70 -27.07 16.76
C THR A 81 22.13 -26.97 16.28
N ILE A 82 23.00 -27.85 16.76
CA ILE A 82 24.37 -27.99 16.26
C ILE A 82 24.33 -28.96 15.09
N ALA A 83 24.71 -28.48 13.90
CA ALA A 83 24.69 -29.25 12.66
C ALA A 83 25.87 -30.23 12.58
N GLU A 84 26.00 -30.97 11.47
CA GLU A 84 27.08 -31.94 11.25
C GLU A 84 28.46 -31.28 11.17
N PHE A 85 29.52 -32.04 11.47
CA PHE A 85 30.92 -31.59 11.43
C PHE A 85 31.21 -30.30 12.23
N ALA A 86 30.46 -30.05 13.30
CA ALA A 86 30.56 -28.85 14.10
C ALA A 86 31.30 -29.10 15.41
N GLU A 87 32.00 -28.07 15.89
CA GLU A 87 32.57 -28.01 17.25
C GLU A 87 32.18 -26.68 17.87
N VAL A 88 31.46 -26.76 18.98
CA VAL A 88 30.82 -25.61 19.62
C VAL A 88 31.07 -25.65 21.12
N GLU A 89 31.38 -24.50 21.71
CA GLU A 89 31.54 -24.30 23.13
C GLU A 89 30.39 -23.44 23.68
N LEU A 90 29.72 -23.95 24.72
CA LEU A 90 28.62 -23.27 25.41
C LEU A 90 29.18 -22.30 26.47
N ALA A 91 29.92 -21.30 26.02
CA ALA A 91 30.79 -20.47 26.88
C ALA A 91 30.05 -19.77 28.04
N THR A 92 28.90 -19.16 27.77
CA THR A 92 27.98 -18.66 28.81
C THR A 92 26.55 -18.99 28.42
N LEU A 93 25.74 -19.43 29.38
CA LEU A 93 24.35 -19.81 29.14
C LEU A 93 23.47 -19.22 30.23
N LEU A 94 22.66 -18.21 29.89
CA LEU A 94 21.75 -17.50 30.79
C LEU A 94 22.42 -17.05 32.10
N GLN A 95 23.66 -16.55 32.02
CA GLN A 95 24.39 -16.07 33.19
C GLN A 95 23.96 -14.64 33.54
N PRO A 96 23.63 -14.32 34.80
CA PRO A 96 23.34 -12.93 35.19
C PRO A 96 24.50 -12.01 34.84
N ASN A 97 24.20 -10.86 34.24
CA ASN A 97 25.18 -9.83 33.91
C ASN A 97 25.10 -8.63 34.87
N ASP A 98 26.16 -7.83 34.91
CA ASP A 98 26.28 -6.66 35.80
C ASP A 98 25.24 -5.56 35.52
N LYS A 99 24.49 -5.68 34.42
CA LYS A 99 23.45 -4.75 34.00
C LYS A 99 22.05 -5.26 34.36
N GLY A 100 21.91 -6.30 35.18
CA GLY A 100 20.61 -6.84 35.60
C GLY A 100 19.86 -7.58 34.49
N GLY A 101 20.60 -8.10 33.50
CA GLY A 101 20.11 -8.99 32.45
C GLY A 101 20.76 -10.38 32.52
N PHE A 102 20.57 -11.18 31.48
CA PHE A 102 21.26 -12.46 31.28
C PHE A 102 22.11 -12.46 30.02
N GLU A 103 23.28 -13.09 30.06
CA GLU A 103 24.17 -13.29 28.91
C GLU A 103 24.20 -14.77 28.50
N THR A 104 23.97 -14.99 27.20
CA THR A 104 24.22 -16.26 26.53
C THR A 104 25.24 -16.02 25.42
N ARG A 105 26.34 -16.78 25.44
CA ARG A 105 27.42 -16.75 24.46
C ARG A 105 27.76 -18.17 24.03
N ILE A 106 27.65 -18.43 22.74
CA ILE A 106 28.01 -19.71 22.13
C ILE A 106 29.17 -19.46 21.17
N ASP A 107 30.29 -20.15 21.40
CA ASP A 107 31.50 -20.02 20.60
C ASP A 107 31.53 -21.18 19.58
N ILE A 108 31.48 -20.86 18.29
CA ILE A 108 31.49 -21.82 17.17
C ILE A 108 32.93 -21.87 16.64
N LYS A 109 33.59 -23.01 16.81
CA LYS A 109 34.96 -23.23 16.32
C LYS A 109 34.96 -23.70 14.87
N LYS A 110 34.03 -24.61 14.57
CA LYS A 110 33.83 -25.21 13.26
C LYS A 110 32.36 -25.52 13.07
N GLY A 111 31.90 -25.53 11.83
CA GLY A 111 30.55 -25.91 11.49
C GLY A 111 29.60 -24.72 11.50
N HIS A 112 28.31 -25.03 11.60
CA HIS A 112 27.27 -24.05 11.86
C HIS A 112 26.26 -24.55 12.89
N ILE A 113 25.48 -23.59 13.39
CA ILE A 113 24.32 -23.87 14.21
C ILE A 113 23.09 -23.23 13.58
N ASN A 114 21.95 -23.88 13.77
CA ASN A 114 20.64 -23.28 13.54
C ASN A 114 20.08 -22.85 14.89
N PHE A 115 19.45 -21.69 14.95
CA PHE A 115 18.93 -21.12 16.18
C PHE A 115 17.51 -20.60 15.98
N ALA A 116 16.68 -20.81 16.99
CA ALA A 116 15.37 -20.19 17.15
C ALA A 116 15.32 -19.62 18.57
N VAL A 117 15.61 -18.32 18.70
CA VAL A 117 15.77 -17.66 19.99
C VAL A 117 14.56 -16.81 20.30
N GLU A 118 14.02 -17.00 21.50
CA GLU A 118 12.87 -16.25 21.98
C GLU A 118 13.21 -14.78 22.24
N LYS A 119 12.19 -13.92 22.20
CA LYS A 119 12.39 -12.49 22.48
C LYS A 119 12.78 -12.31 23.95
N LEU A 120 14.02 -11.86 24.18
CA LEU A 120 14.56 -11.65 25.52
C LEU A 120 13.66 -10.71 26.34
N LYS A 121 13.19 -11.19 27.50
CA LYS A 121 12.21 -10.47 28.36
C LYS A 121 12.83 -9.28 29.09
N GLN A 122 14.10 -9.39 29.49
CA GLN A 122 14.83 -8.30 30.13
C GLN A 122 15.52 -7.42 29.08
N LYS A 123 15.52 -6.10 29.30
CA LYS A 123 16.11 -5.14 28.36
C LYS A 123 17.62 -5.35 28.20
N ASN A 124 18.31 -5.68 29.29
CA ASN A 124 19.77 -5.79 29.36
C ASN A 124 20.31 -7.21 29.09
N SER A 125 19.46 -8.16 28.67
CA SER A 125 19.93 -9.48 28.26
C SER A 125 20.54 -9.45 26.86
N THR A 126 21.58 -10.26 26.66
CA THR A 126 22.32 -10.37 25.39
C THR A 126 22.50 -11.82 24.99
N PHE A 127 22.31 -12.10 23.69
CA PHE A 127 22.53 -13.42 23.12
C PHE A 127 23.52 -13.28 21.95
N LYS A 128 24.68 -13.94 22.06
CA LYS A 128 25.81 -13.78 21.15
C LYS A 128 26.30 -15.13 20.62
N PHE A 129 26.72 -15.12 19.37
CA PHE A 129 27.47 -16.19 18.73
C PHE A 129 28.86 -15.66 18.38
N LYS A 130 29.90 -16.36 18.77
CA LYS A 130 31.28 -15.98 18.43
C LYS A 130 31.89 -17.01 17.52
N THR A 131 32.42 -16.57 16.40
CA THR A 131 33.26 -17.39 15.51
C THR A 131 34.71 -16.90 15.61
N GLY A 132 35.63 -17.58 14.91
CA GLY A 132 37.01 -17.11 14.78
C GLY A 132 37.20 -15.90 13.86
N THR A 133 36.13 -15.30 13.32
CA THR A 133 36.21 -14.15 12.40
C THR A 133 35.17 -13.07 12.67
N ALA A 134 34.15 -13.33 13.49
CA ALA A 134 33.12 -12.35 13.84
C ALA A 134 32.33 -12.72 15.10
N THR A 135 31.76 -11.71 15.75
CA THR A 135 30.76 -11.86 16.82
C THR A 135 29.39 -11.38 16.35
N ALA A 136 28.39 -12.23 16.47
CA ALA A 136 27.03 -12.00 15.99
C ALA A 136 26.06 -11.90 17.19
N SER A 137 25.23 -10.87 17.26
CA SER A 137 24.32 -10.58 18.38
C SER A 137 22.87 -10.52 17.90
N ILE A 138 21.96 -11.21 18.60
CA ILE A 138 20.55 -11.32 18.24
C ILE A 138 19.62 -10.91 19.37
N ARG A 139 18.35 -10.67 19.01
CA ARG A 139 17.24 -10.54 19.96
C ARG A 139 15.94 -11.00 19.32
N GLY A 140 15.44 -12.18 19.72
CA GLY A 140 14.19 -12.73 19.18
C GLY A 140 14.30 -13.02 17.68
N THR A 141 15.11 -14.01 17.31
CA THR A 141 15.59 -14.18 15.93
C THR A 141 15.68 -15.66 15.60
N GLU A 142 15.33 -16.03 14.37
CA GLU A 142 15.44 -17.38 13.83
C GLU A 142 16.34 -17.37 12.59
N GLY A 143 17.32 -18.26 12.55
CA GLY A 143 18.28 -18.34 11.45
C GLY A 143 19.40 -19.35 11.68
N TYR A 144 20.50 -19.14 10.97
CA TYR A 144 21.74 -19.91 11.13
C TYR A 144 22.95 -18.99 11.21
N VAL A 145 24.00 -19.48 11.86
CA VAL A 145 25.30 -18.81 11.93
C VAL A 145 26.40 -19.87 12.03
N GLY A 146 27.50 -19.64 11.36
CA GLY A 146 28.63 -20.55 11.34
C GLY A 146 29.86 -19.95 10.69
N GLY A 147 30.86 -20.80 10.55
CA GLY A 147 32.06 -20.45 9.82
C GLY A 147 33.30 -21.16 10.34
N GLU A 148 34.05 -21.73 9.42
CA GLU A 148 35.42 -22.20 9.60
C GLU A 148 36.30 -21.38 8.65
N GLY A 149 36.88 -20.30 9.16
CA GLY A 149 37.68 -19.36 8.37
C GLY A 149 36.89 -18.37 7.50
N VAL A 150 35.68 -18.69 7.04
CA VAL A 150 34.71 -17.76 6.42
C VAL A 150 33.47 -17.68 7.29
N PHE A 151 33.15 -16.49 7.81
CA PHE A 151 31.90 -16.27 8.55
C PHE A 151 30.71 -16.37 7.60
N PHE A 152 29.60 -16.93 8.07
CA PHE A 152 28.32 -16.77 7.41
C PHE A 152 27.14 -16.80 8.39
N ALA A 153 26.07 -16.10 8.02
CA ALA A 153 24.81 -16.11 8.75
C ALA A 153 23.64 -15.78 7.83
N GLY A 154 22.45 -16.28 8.14
CA GLY A 154 21.24 -15.97 7.38
C GLY A 154 19.99 -16.06 8.25
N LEU A 155 19.04 -15.14 8.03
CA LEU A 155 17.86 -14.98 8.87
C LEU A 155 16.55 -15.33 8.17
N LYS A 156 15.73 -16.10 8.88
CA LYS A 156 14.33 -16.34 8.54
C LYS A 156 13.43 -15.27 9.15
N THR A 157 13.69 -14.88 10.40
CA THR A 157 12.99 -13.80 11.10
C THR A 157 13.93 -13.00 12.00
N GLY A 158 13.58 -11.75 12.30
CA GLY A 158 14.32 -10.91 13.24
C GLY A 158 15.46 -10.09 12.61
N LYS A 159 16.43 -9.72 13.45
CA LYS A 159 17.60 -8.89 13.10
C LYS A 159 18.85 -9.46 13.77
N LEU A 160 19.97 -9.43 13.05
CA LEU A 160 21.29 -9.82 13.53
C LEU A 160 22.26 -8.65 13.34
N GLU A 161 23.06 -8.39 14.36
CA GLU A 161 24.17 -7.42 14.31
C GLU A 161 25.49 -8.18 14.42
N ILE A 162 26.42 -7.91 13.51
CA ILE A 162 27.64 -8.69 13.34
C ILE A 162 28.82 -7.73 13.41
N VAL A 163 29.77 -8.03 14.28
CA VAL A 163 31.02 -7.28 14.41
C VAL A 163 32.14 -8.21 13.92
N PRO A 164 32.70 -7.98 12.71
CA PRO A 164 33.87 -8.71 12.25
C PRO A 164 35.05 -8.51 13.20
N GLU A 165 35.89 -9.52 13.35
CA GLU A 165 37.07 -9.44 14.20
C GLU A 165 38.03 -8.35 13.69
N GLY A 166 38.51 -7.50 14.60
CA GLY A 166 39.38 -6.37 14.26
C GLY A 166 38.68 -5.16 13.62
N LYS A 167 37.34 -5.13 13.56
CA LYS A 167 36.57 -3.97 13.07
C LYS A 167 35.58 -3.47 14.12
N ASP A 168 35.44 -2.14 14.23
CA ASP A 168 34.49 -1.50 15.15
C ASP A 168 33.11 -1.25 14.51
N THR A 169 33.00 -1.38 13.18
CA THR A 169 31.76 -1.12 12.44
C THR A 169 30.91 -2.37 12.32
N PRO A 170 29.70 -2.41 12.93
CA PRO A 170 28.81 -3.54 12.80
C PRO A 170 28.16 -3.61 11.42
N VAL A 171 27.97 -4.82 10.91
CA VAL A 171 27.12 -5.15 9.76
C VAL A 171 25.80 -5.69 10.29
N SER A 172 24.68 -5.25 9.73
CA SER A 172 23.37 -5.75 10.13
C SER A 172 22.65 -6.42 8.98
N ILE A 173 21.97 -7.53 9.30
CA ILE A 173 21.07 -8.23 8.38
C ILE A 173 19.69 -8.39 9.01
N VAL A 174 18.65 -8.41 8.19
CA VAL A 174 17.25 -8.66 8.59
C VAL A 174 16.71 -9.95 7.95
N ALA A 175 15.45 -10.30 8.26
CA ALA A 175 14.77 -11.44 7.65
C ALA A 175 14.87 -11.43 6.11
N GLY A 176 15.23 -12.59 5.52
CA GLY A 176 15.45 -12.73 4.08
C GLY A 176 16.85 -12.35 3.61
N GLU A 177 17.75 -11.93 4.51
CA GLU A 177 19.14 -11.58 4.19
C GLU A 177 20.11 -12.63 4.72
N THR A 178 21.13 -12.92 3.91
CA THR A 178 22.26 -13.79 4.20
C THR A 178 23.55 -13.01 4.02
N THR A 179 24.52 -13.23 4.89
CA THR A 179 25.84 -12.62 4.80
C THR A 179 26.95 -13.63 4.95
N PHE A 180 28.08 -13.35 4.31
CA PHE A 180 29.30 -14.14 4.44
C PHE A 180 30.55 -13.32 4.12
N GLY A 181 31.69 -13.76 4.63
CA GLY A 181 33.00 -13.14 4.36
C GLY A 181 34.03 -13.38 5.46
N LYS A 182 35.26 -12.90 5.25
CA LYS A 182 36.35 -12.94 6.24
C LYS A 182 36.53 -11.56 6.88
N ASP A 183 37.22 -10.67 6.18
CA ASP A 183 37.49 -9.31 6.65
C ASP A 183 36.31 -8.37 6.34
N SER A 184 35.69 -8.55 5.18
CA SER A 184 34.54 -7.78 4.72
C SER A 184 33.38 -8.71 4.47
N LEU A 185 32.21 -8.36 4.98
CA LEU A 185 30.99 -9.13 4.85
C LEU A 185 30.17 -8.61 3.67
N VAL A 186 29.74 -9.52 2.80
CA VAL A 186 28.74 -9.22 1.76
C VAL A 186 27.38 -9.57 2.30
N VAL A 187 26.36 -8.74 2.02
CA VAL A 187 24.96 -9.01 2.37
C VAL A 187 24.17 -9.21 1.09
N LEU A 188 23.48 -10.34 1.01
CA LEU A 188 22.61 -10.71 -0.12
C LEU A 188 21.19 -10.94 0.38
N LYS A 189 20.20 -10.53 -0.43
CA LYS A 189 18.81 -10.92 -0.25
C LYS A 189 18.58 -12.25 -0.95
N LEU A 190 18.28 -13.30 -0.19
CA LEU A 190 18.12 -14.67 -0.68
C LEU A 190 16.78 -15.22 -0.22
N ALA A 191 16.02 -15.84 -1.11
CA ALA A 191 14.72 -16.42 -0.77
C ALA A 191 14.85 -17.61 0.19
N SER A 192 16.00 -18.29 0.18
CA SER A 192 16.33 -19.42 1.06
C SER A 192 16.98 -19.00 2.38
N SER A 193 17.08 -17.70 2.68
CA SER A 193 17.73 -17.22 3.89
C SER A 193 17.07 -17.77 5.17
N GLY A 194 17.89 -18.18 6.12
CA GLY A 194 17.45 -18.80 7.38
C GLY A 194 16.91 -20.23 7.26
N HIS A 195 16.90 -20.86 6.08
CA HIS A 195 16.48 -22.25 5.94
C HIS A 195 17.60 -23.24 6.33
N PRO A 196 17.41 -24.18 7.28
CA PRO A 196 18.49 -25.06 7.78
C PRO A 196 19.16 -25.92 6.69
N ARG A 197 18.37 -26.52 5.78
CA ARG A 197 18.92 -27.28 4.63
C ARG A 197 19.75 -26.42 3.68
N PHE A 198 19.45 -25.12 3.58
CA PHE A 198 20.23 -24.20 2.76
C PHE A 198 21.55 -23.81 3.45
N ALA A 199 21.55 -23.66 4.77
CA ALA A 199 22.76 -23.41 5.57
C ALA A 199 23.86 -24.45 5.30
N LYS A 200 23.49 -25.74 5.29
CA LYS A 200 24.40 -26.85 4.93
C LYS A 200 24.95 -26.76 3.51
N LYS A 201 24.15 -26.28 2.54
CA LYS A 201 24.61 -26.07 1.15
C LYS A 201 25.56 -24.88 1.08
N LEU A 202 25.24 -23.80 1.79
CA LEU A 202 26.04 -22.59 1.87
C LEU A 202 27.41 -22.87 2.50
N GLU A 203 27.45 -23.58 3.63
CA GLU A 203 28.68 -23.98 4.29
C GLU A 203 29.65 -24.69 3.33
N LYS A 204 29.16 -25.65 2.55
CA LYS A 204 29.97 -26.38 1.56
C LYS A 204 30.51 -25.48 0.44
N LEU A 205 29.72 -24.50 0.00
CA LEU A 205 30.15 -23.55 -1.03
C LEU A 205 31.23 -22.61 -0.51
N LEU A 206 31.09 -22.15 0.74
CA LEU A 206 32.02 -21.20 1.37
C LEU A 206 33.32 -21.85 1.85
N ALA A 207 33.36 -23.17 1.98
CA ALA A 207 34.54 -23.92 2.36
C ALA A 207 35.63 -23.99 1.26
N ASP A 208 35.33 -23.58 0.02
CA ASP A 208 36.27 -23.61 -1.11
C ASP A 208 37.25 -22.42 -1.05
N PRO A 209 38.54 -22.64 -0.70
CA PRO A 209 39.50 -21.56 -0.54
C PRO A 209 39.99 -20.98 -1.88
N SER A 210 39.67 -21.61 -3.01
CA SER A 210 40.12 -21.18 -4.34
C SER A 210 39.29 -20.04 -4.94
N LYS A 211 38.11 -19.77 -4.35
CA LYS A 211 37.15 -18.80 -4.87
C LYS A 211 37.30 -17.46 -4.16
N ASP A 212 37.34 -16.40 -4.96
CA ASP A 212 37.24 -15.05 -4.44
C ASP A 212 35.80 -14.70 -4.05
N LEU A 213 35.65 -13.57 -3.37
CA LEU A 213 34.37 -13.11 -2.83
C LEU A 213 33.32 -12.86 -3.92
N ASN A 214 33.72 -12.41 -5.11
CA ASN A 214 32.79 -12.12 -6.21
C ASN A 214 32.28 -13.42 -6.86
N ALA A 215 33.17 -14.41 -7.05
CA ALA A 215 32.79 -15.73 -7.53
C ALA A 215 31.80 -16.42 -6.56
N LEU A 216 32.05 -16.31 -5.25
CA LEU A 216 31.16 -16.85 -4.23
C LEU A 216 29.77 -16.20 -4.27
N VAL A 217 29.66 -14.89 -4.49
CA VAL A 217 28.35 -14.21 -4.62
C VAL A 217 27.51 -14.83 -5.74
N VAL A 218 28.11 -15.05 -6.92
CA VAL A 218 27.41 -15.63 -8.07
C VAL A 218 26.97 -17.07 -7.77
N GLU A 219 27.84 -17.88 -7.17
CA GLU A 219 27.51 -19.26 -6.82
C GLU A 219 26.42 -19.36 -5.75
N VAL A 220 26.45 -18.50 -4.74
CA VAL A 220 25.44 -18.46 -3.68
C VAL A 220 24.07 -18.08 -4.26
N GLN A 221 24.00 -17.10 -5.16
CA GLN A 221 22.75 -16.73 -5.85
C GLN A 221 22.21 -17.87 -6.72
N LYS A 222 23.10 -18.58 -7.45
CA LYS A 222 22.72 -19.78 -8.21
C LYS A 222 22.26 -20.92 -7.30
N ALA A 223 22.90 -21.07 -6.14
CA ALA A 223 22.55 -22.08 -5.15
C ALA A 223 21.18 -21.81 -4.52
N ASP A 224 20.84 -20.54 -4.27
CA ASP A 224 19.51 -20.09 -3.82
C ASP A 224 18.45 -20.43 -4.85
N SER A 225 18.62 -20.00 -6.11
CA SER A 225 17.68 -20.28 -7.20
C SER A 225 17.44 -21.79 -7.40
N SER A 226 18.51 -22.59 -7.40
CA SER A 226 18.38 -24.05 -7.53
C SER A 226 17.74 -24.72 -6.31
N PHE A 227 17.96 -24.20 -5.10
CA PHE A 227 17.33 -24.72 -3.89
C PHE A 227 15.84 -24.36 -3.86
N GLN A 228 15.46 -23.16 -4.29
CA GLN A 228 14.06 -22.78 -4.46
C GLN A 228 13.34 -23.69 -5.48
N GLN A 229 13.99 -23.99 -6.60
CA GLN A 229 13.42 -24.94 -7.56
C GLN A 229 13.27 -26.34 -6.96
N GLN A 230 14.27 -26.83 -6.21
CA GLN A 230 14.17 -28.10 -5.51
C GLN A 230 12.99 -28.14 -4.52
N LEU A 231 12.80 -27.08 -3.72
CA LEU A 231 11.67 -27.00 -2.80
C LEU A 231 10.32 -27.02 -3.54
N LYS A 232 10.25 -26.37 -4.71
CA LYS A 232 9.08 -26.40 -5.58
C LYS A 232 8.80 -27.81 -6.12
N ASP A 233 9.83 -28.49 -6.62
CA ASP A 233 9.72 -29.85 -7.16
C ASP A 233 9.32 -30.87 -6.08
N GLU A 234 9.87 -30.73 -4.86
CA GLU A 234 9.50 -31.55 -3.70
C GLU A 234 8.03 -31.34 -3.29
N ALA A 235 7.56 -30.09 -3.31
CA ALA A 235 6.16 -29.76 -3.03
C ALA A 235 5.23 -30.31 -4.11
N ASP A 236 5.59 -30.16 -5.39
CA ASP A 236 4.82 -30.65 -6.54
C ASP A 236 4.74 -32.19 -6.53
N SER A 237 5.85 -32.87 -6.26
CA SER A 237 5.88 -34.33 -6.11
C SER A 237 4.99 -34.82 -4.96
N SER A 238 5.01 -34.11 -3.83
CA SER A 238 4.16 -34.43 -2.69
C SER A 238 2.66 -34.23 -3.03
N ALA A 239 2.33 -33.17 -3.77
CA ALA A 239 0.96 -32.91 -4.22
C ALA A 239 0.46 -33.96 -5.22
N VAL A 240 1.31 -34.42 -6.14
CA VAL A 240 1.00 -35.48 -7.11
C VAL A 240 0.83 -36.84 -6.42
N ASN A 241 1.65 -37.14 -5.41
CA ASN A 241 1.56 -38.37 -4.63
C ASN A 241 0.30 -38.41 -3.75
N ALA A 242 -0.16 -37.27 -3.25
CA ALA A 242 -1.38 -37.15 -2.46
C ALA A 242 -2.68 -37.13 -3.30
N LEU A 243 -2.58 -37.10 -4.63
CA LEU A 243 -3.72 -36.98 -5.52
C LEU A 243 -4.55 -38.27 -5.54
N PRO A 244 -5.89 -38.22 -5.48
CA PRO A 244 -6.72 -39.43 -5.60
C PRO A 244 -6.66 -40.02 -7.03
N SER A 245 -7.20 -41.23 -7.21
CA SER A 245 -7.29 -41.89 -8.53
C SER A 245 -8.25 -41.17 -9.50
N ASN A 246 -9.29 -40.55 -8.97
CA ASN A 246 -10.18 -39.62 -9.67
C ASN A 246 -10.35 -38.37 -8.81
N GLY A 247 -9.79 -37.25 -9.27
CA GLY A 247 -9.94 -35.96 -8.58
C GLY A 247 -8.77 -35.02 -8.86
N PHE A 248 -8.66 -33.99 -8.02
CA PHE A 248 -7.74 -32.88 -8.25
C PHE A 248 -7.22 -32.23 -6.97
N THR A 249 -6.15 -31.46 -7.10
CA THR A 249 -5.62 -30.57 -6.08
C THR A 249 -5.33 -29.19 -6.68
N ILE A 250 -5.37 -28.16 -5.85
CA ILE A 250 -5.09 -26.79 -6.26
C ILE A 250 -3.80 -26.35 -5.58
N LYS A 251 -2.91 -25.72 -6.35
CA LYS A 251 -1.64 -25.15 -5.90
C LYS A 251 -1.75 -23.64 -5.64
N THR A 252 -2.61 -22.94 -6.36
CA THR A 252 -2.92 -21.52 -6.12
C THR A 252 -3.29 -21.27 -4.66
N SER A 253 -2.69 -20.25 -4.05
CA SER A 253 -2.94 -19.86 -2.66
C SER A 253 -4.40 -19.43 -2.44
N SER A 254 -4.90 -19.62 -1.22
CA SER A 254 -6.21 -19.15 -0.78
C SER A 254 -6.06 -18.35 0.52
N PRO A 255 -6.36 -17.03 0.54
CA PRO A 255 -6.90 -16.24 -0.57
C PRO A 255 -5.94 -16.05 -1.75
N ALA A 256 -6.47 -16.00 -2.97
CA ALA A 256 -5.73 -15.64 -4.18
C ALA A 256 -5.80 -14.12 -4.37
N GLU A 257 -4.64 -13.49 -4.45
CA GLU A 257 -4.51 -12.05 -4.72
C GLU A 257 -4.74 -11.79 -6.21
N VAL A 258 -5.68 -10.91 -6.53
CA VAL A 258 -6.07 -10.59 -7.90
C VAL A 258 -5.80 -9.11 -8.17
N CYS A 259 -4.87 -8.83 -9.08
CA CYS A 259 -4.57 -7.51 -9.60
C CYS A 259 -4.12 -7.65 -11.06
N ALA A 260 -2.89 -7.23 -11.38
CA ALA A 260 -2.33 -7.37 -12.71
C ALA A 260 -2.35 -8.84 -13.10
N GLN A 261 -2.74 -9.13 -14.35
CA GLN A 261 -2.84 -10.49 -14.90
C GLN A 261 -4.06 -11.34 -14.47
N GLY A 262 -4.97 -10.85 -13.62
CA GLY A 262 -6.21 -11.58 -13.26
C GLY A 262 -5.98 -12.74 -12.28
N LEU A 263 -6.86 -13.74 -12.28
CA LEU A 263 -6.74 -14.93 -11.44
C LEU A 263 -6.09 -16.07 -12.22
N GLU A 264 -4.98 -16.61 -11.72
CA GLU A 264 -4.34 -17.81 -12.25
C GLU A 264 -4.60 -19.00 -11.31
N VAL A 265 -5.27 -20.03 -11.84
CA VAL A 265 -5.59 -21.25 -11.10
C VAL A 265 -4.75 -22.39 -11.65
N GLU A 266 -3.82 -22.86 -10.81
CA GLU A 266 -2.92 -23.98 -11.12
C GLU A 266 -3.12 -25.14 -10.16
N GLY A 267 -2.86 -26.35 -10.65
CA GLY A 267 -2.99 -27.56 -9.86
C GLY A 267 -2.71 -28.83 -10.66
N TYR A 268 -3.12 -29.96 -10.09
CA TYR A 268 -3.00 -31.27 -10.71
C TYR A 268 -4.33 -32.00 -10.67
N TYR A 269 -4.59 -32.82 -11.68
CA TYR A 269 -5.73 -33.72 -11.71
C TYR A 269 -5.30 -35.13 -12.17
N ARG A 270 -6.08 -36.14 -11.81
CA ARG A 270 -5.90 -37.52 -12.26
C ARG A 270 -7.26 -38.15 -12.50
N THR A 271 -7.41 -38.82 -13.63
CA THR A 271 -8.59 -39.64 -13.95
C THR A 271 -8.30 -40.59 -15.10
N ALA A 272 -8.99 -41.73 -15.13
CA ALA A 272 -9.04 -42.65 -16.26
C ALA A 272 -10.41 -42.63 -16.97
N ASP A 273 -11.36 -41.79 -16.51
CA ASP A 273 -12.68 -41.64 -17.11
C ASP A 273 -12.62 -40.64 -18.26
N SER A 274 -12.82 -41.12 -19.49
CA SER A 274 -12.81 -40.29 -20.70
C SER A 274 -13.94 -39.26 -20.75
N ASN A 275 -14.99 -39.43 -19.93
CA ASN A 275 -16.11 -38.49 -19.82
C ASN A 275 -15.97 -37.52 -18.65
N ALA A 276 -14.86 -37.58 -17.90
CA ALA A 276 -14.64 -36.69 -16.78
C ALA A 276 -14.59 -35.22 -17.23
N THR A 277 -15.05 -34.34 -16.35
CA THR A 277 -15.01 -32.89 -16.55
C THR A 277 -14.38 -32.20 -15.34
N MET A 278 -13.61 -31.14 -15.62
CA MET A 278 -13.08 -30.24 -14.61
C MET A 278 -13.27 -28.80 -15.09
N THR A 279 -13.92 -27.96 -14.28
CA THR A 279 -14.21 -26.57 -14.65
C THR A 279 -13.92 -25.62 -13.50
N ILE A 280 -13.63 -24.37 -13.83
CA ILE A 280 -13.47 -23.27 -12.87
C ILE A 280 -14.61 -22.29 -13.06
N LYS A 281 -15.30 -21.95 -11.97
CA LYS A 281 -16.37 -20.96 -11.96
C LYS A 281 -16.00 -19.76 -11.09
N VAL A 282 -16.12 -18.56 -11.65
CA VAL A 282 -15.96 -17.27 -10.95
C VAL A 282 -17.18 -16.41 -11.24
N GLY A 283 -17.99 -16.13 -10.21
CA GLY A 283 -19.25 -15.42 -10.40
C GLY A 283 -20.18 -16.12 -11.41
N SER A 284 -20.52 -15.41 -12.49
CA SER A 284 -21.34 -15.92 -13.59
C SER A 284 -20.54 -16.64 -14.69
N VAL A 285 -19.21 -16.55 -14.68
CA VAL A 285 -18.34 -17.11 -15.73
C VAL A 285 -17.85 -18.50 -15.33
N SER A 286 -17.86 -19.42 -16.29
CA SER A 286 -17.29 -20.77 -16.15
C SER A 286 -16.30 -21.03 -17.27
N SER A 287 -15.19 -21.69 -16.96
CA SER A 287 -14.28 -22.22 -17.97
C SER A 287 -14.92 -23.37 -18.76
N GLY A 288 -14.31 -23.70 -19.90
CA GLY A 288 -14.50 -25.01 -20.53
C GLY A 288 -13.87 -26.14 -19.70
N ASN A 289 -13.98 -27.37 -20.21
CA ASN A 289 -13.34 -28.53 -19.58
C ASN A 289 -11.80 -28.39 -19.61
N LEU A 290 -11.17 -28.54 -18.45
CA LEU A 290 -9.72 -28.40 -18.26
C LEU A 290 -8.98 -29.74 -18.32
N ILE A 291 -9.70 -30.86 -18.44
CA ILE A 291 -9.10 -32.19 -18.61
C ILE A 291 -8.61 -32.32 -20.06
N THR A 292 -7.31 -32.51 -20.23
CA THR A 292 -6.65 -32.68 -21.54
C THR A 292 -6.32 -34.13 -21.87
N ALA A 293 -6.17 -34.97 -20.83
CA ALA A 293 -5.92 -36.40 -20.92
C ALA A 293 -6.58 -37.16 -19.76
N ALA A 294 -7.06 -38.38 -20.02
CA ALA A 294 -7.72 -39.27 -19.07
C ALA A 294 -7.10 -40.68 -19.11
N ASP A 295 -5.78 -40.75 -18.90
CA ASP A 295 -4.96 -41.97 -18.97
C ASP A 295 -4.66 -42.60 -17.60
N GLY A 296 -5.28 -42.09 -16.53
CA GLY A 296 -5.03 -42.50 -15.15
C GLY A 296 -3.75 -41.92 -14.55
N GLN A 297 -2.97 -41.13 -15.29
CA GLN A 297 -1.78 -40.44 -14.79
C GLN A 297 -2.14 -39.05 -14.25
N ALA A 298 -1.21 -38.47 -13.47
CA ALA A 298 -1.37 -37.10 -12.99
C ALA A 298 -0.96 -36.12 -14.08
N HIS A 299 -1.82 -35.12 -14.32
CA HIS A 299 -1.58 -34.05 -15.28
C HIS A 299 -1.71 -32.71 -14.58
N ALA A 300 -0.81 -31.78 -14.92
CA ALA A 300 -0.92 -30.40 -14.47
C ALA A 300 -2.01 -29.67 -15.27
N PHE A 301 -2.72 -28.75 -14.62
CA PHE A 301 -3.58 -27.79 -15.29
C PHE A 301 -3.22 -26.37 -14.84
N ASN A 302 -3.37 -25.43 -15.76
CA ASN A 302 -3.28 -24.00 -15.48
C ASN A 302 -4.37 -23.31 -16.29
N HIS A 303 -5.15 -22.45 -15.64
CA HIS A 303 -6.16 -21.64 -16.30
C HIS A 303 -6.19 -20.24 -15.73
N LYS A 304 -6.18 -19.25 -16.62
CA LYS A 304 -6.25 -17.84 -16.29
C LYS A 304 -7.65 -17.29 -16.54
N VAL A 305 -8.23 -16.69 -15.50
CA VAL A 305 -9.53 -16.01 -15.53
C VAL A 305 -9.30 -14.51 -15.46
N SER A 306 -9.77 -13.79 -16.47
CA SER A 306 -9.76 -12.32 -16.44
C SER A 306 -10.82 -11.83 -15.45
N ILE A 307 -10.43 -11.01 -14.48
CA ILE A 307 -11.33 -10.44 -13.48
C ILE A 307 -11.29 -8.93 -13.61
N SER A 308 -12.42 -8.31 -13.99
CA SER A 308 -12.54 -6.87 -14.09
C SER A 308 -13.97 -6.38 -13.82
N ASP A 309 -14.13 -5.08 -13.73
CA ASP A 309 -15.41 -4.36 -13.69
C ASP A 309 -16.14 -4.35 -15.04
N GLU A 310 -15.40 -4.47 -16.15
CA GLU A 310 -15.94 -4.65 -17.51
C GLU A 310 -16.75 -5.94 -17.64
N ASN A 311 -16.21 -7.05 -17.15
CA ASN A 311 -16.89 -8.35 -17.16
C ASN A 311 -17.73 -8.61 -15.89
N GLY A 312 -17.77 -7.65 -14.97
CA GLY A 312 -18.58 -7.70 -13.75
C GLY A 312 -18.06 -8.66 -12.68
N LEU A 313 -16.84 -9.17 -12.81
CA LEU A 313 -16.26 -10.13 -11.86
C LEU A 313 -15.43 -9.50 -10.74
N TRP A 314 -15.10 -8.21 -10.80
CA TRP A 314 -14.30 -7.53 -9.76
C TRP A 314 -14.91 -7.49 -8.35
N THR A 315 -16.18 -7.88 -8.20
CA THR A 315 -16.85 -8.07 -6.91
C THR A 315 -16.87 -9.54 -6.44
N ALA A 316 -16.34 -10.46 -7.25
CA ALA A 316 -16.23 -11.86 -6.89
C ALA A 316 -15.28 -12.04 -5.70
N ASN A 317 -15.70 -12.84 -4.73
CA ASN A 317 -14.93 -13.15 -3.53
C ASN A 317 -14.47 -14.62 -3.47
N LYS A 318 -14.84 -15.42 -4.48
CA LYS A 318 -14.47 -16.82 -4.57
C LYS A 318 -14.41 -17.34 -6.00
N ALA A 319 -13.54 -18.31 -6.23
CA ALA A 319 -13.52 -19.18 -7.40
C ALA A 319 -13.76 -20.62 -6.97
N THR A 320 -14.55 -21.38 -7.72
CA THR A 320 -14.85 -22.78 -7.41
C THR A 320 -14.35 -23.65 -8.54
N VAL A 321 -13.48 -24.61 -8.20
CA VAL A 321 -13.02 -25.66 -9.12
C VAL A 321 -13.86 -26.90 -8.84
N THR A 322 -14.46 -27.47 -9.87
CA THR A 322 -15.32 -28.65 -9.76
C THR A 322 -14.80 -29.73 -10.68
N PHE A 323 -14.68 -30.94 -10.14
CA PHE A 323 -14.38 -32.16 -10.88
C PHE A 323 -15.58 -33.11 -10.81
N SER A 324 -15.94 -33.71 -11.95
CA SER A 324 -16.98 -34.72 -12.07
C SER A 324 -16.49 -35.84 -12.98
N GLY A 325 -16.39 -37.07 -12.47
CA GLY A 325 -15.92 -38.22 -13.23
C GLY A 325 -15.91 -39.50 -12.40
N ALA A 326 -16.17 -40.65 -13.02
CA ALA A 326 -16.21 -41.98 -12.39
C ALA A 326 -17.12 -42.04 -11.13
N GLY A 327 -18.24 -41.31 -11.14
CA GLY A 327 -19.16 -41.21 -9.99
C GLY A 327 -18.68 -40.30 -8.84
N VAL A 328 -17.51 -39.68 -8.96
CA VAL A 328 -16.98 -38.70 -8.02
C VAL A 328 -17.38 -37.30 -8.48
N ASN A 329 -17.94 -36.52 -7.56
CA ASN A 329 -18.17 -35.09 -7.73
C ASN A 329 -17.46 -34.37 -6.58
N ASP A 330 -16.33 -33.74 -6.86
CA ASP A 330 -15.53 -33.00 -5.88
C ASP A 330 -15.46 -31.52 -6.25
N SER A 331 -15.41 -30.65 -5.24
CA SER A 331 -15.35 -29.21 -5.45
C SER A 331 -14.52 -28.52 -4.38
N LYS A 332 -13.63 -27.64 -4.81
CA LYS A 332 -12.75 -26.85 -3.94
C LYS A 332 -12.93 -25.37 -4.24
N THR A 333 -12.95 -24.55 -3.18
CA THR A 333 -13.15 -23.11 -3.29
C THR A 333 -11.88 -22.36 -2.91
N LEU A 334 -11.46 -21.45 -3.79
CA LEU A 334 -10.44 -20.44 -3.53
C LEU A 334 -11.13 -19.15 -3.12
N ASN A 335 -10.75 -18.57 -1.98
CA ASN A 335 -11.15 -17.21 -1.65
C ASN A 335 -10.38 -16.23 -2.55
N LEU A 336 -11.01 -15.15 -2.98
CA LEU A 336 -10.38 -14.13 -3.82
C LEU A 336 -10.25 -12.82 -3.05
N ASN A 337 -9.06 -12.24 -3.09
CA ASN A 337 -8.82 -10.87 -2.65
C ASN A 337 -8.59 -10.00 -3.89
N VAL A 338 -9.66 -9.36 -4.36
CA VAL A 338 -9.63 -8.57 -5.60
C VAL A 338 -9.25 -7.12 -5.29
N ASN A 339 -8.09 -6.70 -5.78
CA ASN A 339 -7.61 -5.34 -5.63
C ASN A 339 -8.25 -4.40 -6.66
N ARG A 340 -9.20 -3.58 -6.21
CA ARG A 340 -9.93 -2.63 -7.07
C ARG A 340 -9.18 -1.34 -7.38
N ALA A 341 -8.05 -1.08 -6.70
CA ALA A 341 -7.13 -0.01 -7.05
C ALA A 341 -6.21 -0.39 -8.22
N CYS A 342 -6.32 -1.62 -8.72
CA CYS A 342 -5.54 -2.12 -9.84
C CYS A 342 -6.20 -1.76 -11.17
N GLY A 343 -5.51 -1.05 -12.07
CA GLY A 343 -6.06 -0.64 -13.37
C GLY A 343 -6.46 -1.80 -14.30
N ASP A 344 -5.90 -3.00 -14.13
CA ASP A 344 -6.33 -4.20 -14.87
C ASP A 344 -7.68 -4.74 -14.40
N VAL A 345 -8.06 -4.46 -13.14
CA VAL A 345 -9.30 -4.90 -12.52
C VAL A 345 -10.38 -3.82 -12.63
N ASN A 346 -10.01 -2.56 -12.43
CA ASN A 346 -10.91 -1.42 -12.55
C ASN A 346 -10.55 -0.61 -13.80
N ARG A 347 -11.25 -0.89 -14.89
CA ARG A 347 -10.96 -0.35 -16.23
C ARG A 347 -11.94 0.73 -16.66
N LYS A 348 -13.17 0.76 -16.12
CA LYS A 348 -14.16 1.76 -16.51
C LYS A 348 -13.88 3.07 -15.79
N ALA A 349 -13.54 4.08 -16.58
CA ALA A 349 -13.50 5.44 -16.06
C ALA A 349 -14.87 5.89 -15.51
N PRO A 350 -14.86 6.75 -14.48
CA PRO A 350 -16.06 7.45 -14.03
C PRO A 350 -16.71 8.22 -15.19
N VAL A 351 -18.02 8.45 -15.15
CA VAL A 351 -18.70 9.27 -16.16
C VAL A 351 -19.30 10.49 -15.50
N VAL A 352 -18.86 11.69 -15.89
CA VAL A 352 -19.41 12.95 -15.40
C VAL A 352 -20.35 13.53 -16.45
N SER A 353 -21.54 13.95 -16.03
CA SER A 353 -22.50 14.61 -16.91
C SER A 353 -23.30 15.69 -16.20
N ILE A 354 -23.59 16.79 -16.89
CA ILE A 354 -24.44 17.87 -16.35
C ILE A 354 -25.88 17.54 -16.76
N SER A 355 -26.68 17.07 -15.82
CA SER A 355 -28.07 16.66 -16.06
C SER A 355 -29.00 17.86 -16.29
N SER A 356 -28.78 18.96 -15.57
CA SER A 356 -29.54 20.20 -15.74
C SER A 356 -28.80 21.41 -15.17
N TYR A 357 -29.14 22.60 -15.66
CA TYR A 357 -28.57 23.87 -15.25
C TYR A 357 -29.67 24.95 -15.27
N ASP A 358 -29.78 25.71 -14.17
CA ASP A 358 -30.73 26.80 -14.01
C ASP A 358 -29.98 28.09 -13.62
N SER A 359 -29.93 29.03 -14.56
CA SER A 359 -29.24 30.32 -14.40
C SER A 359 -29.93 31.26 -13.40
N LEU A 360 -31.23 31.12 -13.18
CA LEU A 360 -32.01 31.96 -12.28
C LEU A 360 -31.94 31.46 -10.83
N ARG A 361 -31.91 30.14 -10.66
CA ARG A 361 -31.73 29.50 -9.34
C ARG A 361 -30.26 29.28 -8.97
N CYS A 362 -29.33 29.65 -9.86
CA CYS A 362 -27.89 29.53 -9.68
C CYS A 362 -27.47 28.13 -9.23
N ALA A 363 -28.00 27.10 -9.90
CA ALA A 363 -27.72 25.73 -9.56
C ALA A 363 -27.57 24.87 -10.81
N ALA A 364 -26.67 23.88 -10.73
CA ALA A 364 -26.55 22.81 -11.71
C ALA A 364 -26.62 21.46 -11.00
N ASN A 365 -27.23 20.48 -11.65
CA ASN A 365 -27.26 19.10 -11.19
C ASN A 365 -26.30 18.28 -12.04
N ILE A 366 -25.36 17.61 -11.39
CA ILE A 366 -24.29 16.82 -12.00
C ILE A 366 -24.51 15.37 -11.61
N SER A 367 -24.40 14.46 -12.56
CA SER A 367 -24.44 13.03 -12.33
C SER A 367 -23.04 12.45 -12.53
N VAL A 368 -22.57 11.68 -11.55
CA VAL A 368 -21.35 10.88 -11.64
C VAL A 368 -21.74 9.40 -11.67
N GLY A 369 -21.46 8.74 -12.80
CA GLY A 369 -21.72 7.33 -13.08
C GLY A 369 -20.44 6.49 -13.11
N ASN A 370 -20.60 5.18 -13.30
CA ASN A 370 -19.53 4.17 -13.25
C ASN A 370 -18.77 4.10 -11.91
N MET A 371 -19.43 4.46 -10.80
CA MET A 371 -18.82 4.46 -9.46
C MET A 371 -19.40 3.38 -8.54
N GLN A 372 -20.31 2.53 -9.04
CA GLN A 372 -20.99 1.53 -8.21
C GLN A 372 -20.01 0.47 -7.70
N ASN A 373 -19.87 0.37 -6.37
CA ASN A 373 -18.89 -0.48 -5.68
C ASN A 373 -17.43 -0.09 -5.91
N ASP A 374 -17.21 1.12 -6.40
CA ASP A 374 -15.91 1.75 -6.55
C ASP A 374 -15.67 2.77 -5.43
N ALA A 375 -14.48 3.36 -5.37
CA ALA A 375 -14.16 4.51 -4.55
C ALA A 375 -13.40 5.53 -5.40
N GLY A 376 -13.66 6.81 -5.17
CA GLY A 376 -13.02 7.88 -5.92
C GLY A 376 -13.31 9.25 -5.33
N ILE A 377 -12.83 10.27 -6.02
CA ILE A 377 -12.97 11.68 -5.67
C ILE A 377 -13.65 12.39 -6.82
N PHE A 378 -14.64 13.22 -6.48
CA PHE A 378 -15.25 14.17 -7.40
C PHE A 378 -14.91 15.60 -6.97
N ALA A 379 -14.25 16.34 -7.86
CA ALA A 379 -13.82 17.71 -7.63
C ALA A 379 -14.49 18.67 -8.62
N VAL A 380 -14.77 19.88 -8.14
CA VAL A 380 -15.27 20.98 -8.96
C VAL A 380 -14.34 22.17 -8.76
N GLU A 381 -13.88 22.73 -9.86
CA GLU A 381 -13.10 23.96 -9.93
C GLU A 381 -13.91 25.03 -10.66
N VAL A 382 -13.67 26.29 -10.28
CA VAL A 382 -14.30 27.47 -10.89
C VAL A 382 -13.22 28.48 -11.22
N ASP A 383 -13.06 28.79 -12.51
CA ASP A 383 -12.01 29.64 -13.06
C ASP A 383 -10.59 29.21 -12.60
N GLY A 384 -10.36 27.90 -12.57
CA GLY A 384 -9.09 27.30 -12.12
C GLY A 384 -8.86 27.28 -10.61
N ALA A 385 -9.82 27.74 -9.80
CA ALA A 385 -9.75 27.66 -8.34
C ALA A 385 -10.64 26.52 -7.79
N PRO A 386 -10.18 25.72 -6.81
CA PRO A 386 -10.98 24.65 -6.24
C PRO A 386 -12.23 25.21 -5.53
N MET A 387 -13.38 24.59 -5.79
CA MET A 387 -14.67 24.95 -5.19
C MET A 387 -15.18 23.86 -4.23
N SER A 388 -15.08 22.58 -4.62
CA SER A 388 -15.49 21.46 -3.79
C SER A 388 -14.74 20.19 -4.18
N GLU A 389 -14.61 19.29 -3.21
CA GLU A 389 -14.03 17.97 -3.38
C GLU A 389 -14.78 16.99 -2.46
N ASP A 390 -15.37 15.94 -3.04
CA ASP A 390 -16.17 14.96 -2.32
C ASP A 390 -15.70 13.53 -2.62
N ALA A 391 -15.59 12.71 -1.58
CA ALA A 391 -15.39 11.27 -1.75
C ALA A 391 -16.69 10.60 -2.22
N ILE A 392 -16.59 9.76 -3.24
CA ILE A 392 -17.72 9.05 -3.84
C ILE A 392 -17.44 7.54 -3.89
N THR A 393 -18.44 6.75 -3.50
CA THR A 393 -18.34 5.27 -3.45
C THR A 393 -19.43 4.53 -4.24
N ARG A 394 -20.25 5.31 -4.95
CA ARG A 394 -21.39 4.84 -5.76
C ARG A 394 -21.75 5.91 -6.77
N ASN A 395 -22.63 5.56 -7.71
CA ASN A 395 -23.22 6.54 -8.59
C ASN A 395 -23.96 7.60 -7.76
N VAL A 396 -23.72 8.88 -8.05
CA VAL A 396 -24.30 10.00 -7.29
C VAL A 396 -24.84 11.08 -8.21
N GLN A 397 -25.85 11.80 -7.72
CA GLN A 397 -26.27 13.07 -8.28
C GLN A 397 -25.95 14.15 -7.26
N GLN A 398 -25.18 15.15 -7.69
CA GLN A 398 -24.80 16.27 -6.87
C GLN A 398 -25.40 17.57 -7.42
N ARG A 399 -25.89 18.41 -6.51
CA ARG A 399 -26.35 19.75 -6.86
C ARG A 399 -25.31 20.76 -6.43
N ILE A 400 -24.70 21.46 -7.38
CA ILE A 400 -23.74 22.52 -7.11
C ILE A 400 -24.40 23.88 -7.14
N LYS A 401 -23.95 24.78 -6.27
CA LYS A 401 -24.33 26.20 -6.26
C LYS A 401 -23.35 26.98 -7.14
N LEU A 402 -23.87 27.75 -8.08
CA LEU A 402 -23.05 28.52 -9.01
C LEU A 402 -22.63 29.85 -8.39
N LYS A 403 -21.39 30.27 -8.63
CA LYS A 403 -20.91 31.63 -8.37
C LYS A 403 -21.65 32.64 -9.26
N SER A 404 -21.92 33.81 -8.69
CA SER A 404 -22.62 34.91 -9.35
C SER A 404 -21.83 35.45 -10.52
N GLY A 405 -22.45 35.56 -11.71
CA GLY A 405 -21.76 35.94 -12.94
C GLY A 405 -21.54 34.76 -13.88
N SER A 406 -20.70 34.93 -14.90
CA SER A 406 -20.33 33.88 -15.85
C SER A 406 -18.98 33.28 -15.47
N HIS A 407 -18.95 31.99 -15.20
CA HIS A 407 -17.72 31.30 -14.78
C HIS A 407 -17.52 29.99 -15.53
N GLU A 408 -16.27 29.60 -15.73
CA GLU A 408 -15.92 28.28 -16.24
C GLU A 408 -15.90 27.28 -15.08
N TYR A 409 -16.68 26.20 -15.21
CA TYR A 409 -16.72 25.11 -14.23
C TYR A 409 -16.04 23.88 -14.82
N LEU A 410 -14.97 23.42 -14.18
CA LEU A 410 -14.31 22.16 -14.49
C LEU A 410 -14.72 21.12 -13.44
N MET A 411 -15.35 20.04 -13.88
CA MET A 411 -15.76 18.92 -13.04
C MET A 411 -14.87 17.72 -13.36
N ARG A 412 -14.21 17.19 -12.34
CA ARG A 412 -13.26 16.07 -12.45
C ARG A 412 -13.72 14.93 -11.55
N ALA A 413 -13.79 13.72 -12.08
CA ALA A 413 -13.94 12.51 -11.29
C ALA A 413 -12.73 11.60 -11.50
N GLU A 414 -12.19 11.05 -10.43
CA GLU A 414 -11.07 10.11 -10.43
C GLU A 414 -11.39 8.94 -9.51
N ASP A 415 -11.22 7.71 -9.98
CA ASP A 415 -11.40 6.50 -9.17
C ASP A 415 -10.10 6.07 -8.47
N GLN A 416 -10.20 5.05 -7.62
CA GLN A 416 -9.09 4.49 -6.85
C GLN A 416 -8.03 3.76 -7.71
N ALA A 417 -8.32 3.47 -8.98
CA ALA A 417 -7.37 2.93 -9.94
C ALA A 417 -6.70 4.04 -10.79
N GLY A 418 -7.11 5.29 -10.58
CA GLY A 418 -6.58 6.45 -11.27
C GLY A 418 -7.22 6.73 -12.63
N ASN A 419 -8.33 6.06 -12.98
CA ASN A 419 -9.07 6.44 -14.18
C ASN A 419 -9.78 7.78 -13.95
N LYS A 420 -9.71 8.68 -14.94
CA LYS A 420 -10.18 10.07 -14.79
C LYS A 420 -11.15 10.44 -15.89
N THR A 421 -12.10 11.30 -15.53
CA THR A 421 -12.99 11.98 -16.47
C THR A 421 -13.12 13.43 -16.09
N GLU A 422 -13.06 14.30 -17.09
CA GLU A 422 -13.15 15.75 -16.95
C GLU A 422 -14.22 16.31 -17.88
N VAL A 423 -15.02 17.24 -17.38
CA VAL A 423 -16.00 18.00 -18.16
C VAL A 423 -15.87 19.47 -17.79
N SER A 424 -15.57 20.33 -18.76
CA SER A 424 -15.63 21.78 -18.61
C SER A 424 -16.90 22.35 -19.23
N ARG A 425 -17.55 23.30 -18.53
CA ARG A 425 -18.65 24.09 -19.08
C ARG A 425 -18.72 25.47 -18.46
N VAL A 426 -18.88 26.49 -19.31
CA VAL A 426 -19.21 27.85 -18.87
C VAL A 426 -20.69 27.91 -18.47
N MET A 427 -20.95 28.33 -17.24
CA MET A 427 -22.31 28.47 -16.69
C MET A 427 -22.46 29.83 -16.00
N GLY A 428 -23.62 30.46 -16.19
CA GLY A 428 -23.95 31.75 -15.60
C GLY A 428 -24.93 31.67 -14.42
N CYS A 429 -24.76 32.51 -13.42
CA CYS A 429 -25.74 32.73 -12.35
C CYS A 429 -26.24 34.18 -12.43
N TYR A 430 -27.50 34.35 -12.83
CA TYR A 430 -28.16 35.63 -13.01
C TYR A 430 -29.53 35.62 -12.32
N PRO A 431 -29.57 35.56 -10.98
CA PRO A 431 -30.81 35.50 -10.25
C PRO A 431 -31.62 36.77 -10.50
N MET A 432 -32.95 36.64 -10.53
CA MET A 432 -33.80 37.80 -10.76
C MET A 432 -33.74 38.76 -9.56
N LYS A 433 -33.17 39.95 -9.78
CA LYS A 433 -33.20 41.05 -8.82
C LYS A 433 -33.76 42.31 -9.47
N ARG A 434 -34.55 43.06 -8.71
CA ARG A 434 -35.07 44.35 -9.16
C ARG A 434 -33.94 45.37 -9.14
N PHE A 435 -33.92 46.23 -10.14
CA PHE A 435 -32.99 47.35 -10.25
C PHE A 435 -33.68 48.53 -10.93
N ASN A 436 -33.07 49.71 -10.86
CA ASN A 436 -33.57 50.93 -11.47
C ASN A 436 -32.52 51.61 -12.36
N VAL A 437 -33.01 52.48 -13.24
CA VAL A 437 -32.18 53.38 -14.05
C VAL A 437 -32.38 54.78 -13.47
N ASP A 438 -31.30 55.36 -12.99
CA ASP A 438 -31.28 56.70 -12.42
C ASP A 438 -30.87 57.68 -13.52
N VAL A 439 -31.73 58.65 -13.84
CA VAL A 439 -31.48 59.64 -14.88
C VAL A 439 -31.20 60.96 -14.21
N ASP A 440 -30.11 61.62 -14.59
CA ASP A 440 -29.71 62.86 -13.97
C ASP A 440 -30.75 63.97 -14.17
N GLY A 441 -31.03 64.73 -13.10
CA GLY A 441 -32.02 65.80 -13.05
C GLY A 441 -33.50 65.38 -13.07
N PRO A 442 -34.44 66.34 -13.14
CA PRO A 442 -35.88 66.08 -13.10
C PRO A 442 -36.38 65.38 -14.38
N THR A 443 -37.48 64.62 -14.29
CA THR A 443 -38.09 63.90 -15.44
C THR A 443 -38.41 64.80 -16.63
N LYS A 444 -38.74 66.07 -16.38
CA LYS A 444 -38.85 67.13 -17.37
C LYS A 444 -37.84 68.23 -17.05
N GLU A 445 -37.00 68.58 -18.02
CA GLU A 445 -35.96 69.60 -17.86
C GLU A 445 -36.11 70.67 -18.94
N LEU A 446 -36.14 71.92 -18.50
CA LEU A 446 -36.16 73.07 -19.39
C LEU A 446 -34.72 73.43 -19.77
N VAL A 447 -34.44 73.50 -21.06
CA VAL A 447 -33.14 73.87 -21.62
C VAL A 447 -33.27 75.23 -22.28
N THR A 448 -32.56 76.23 -21.75
CA THR A 448 -32.55 77.57 -22.35
C THR A 448 -31.54 77.64 -23.49
N ALA A 449 -31.95 78.21 -24.62
CA ALA A 449 -31.10 78.37 -25.79
C ALA A 449 -31.35 79.73 -26.47
N PRO A 450 -30.32 80.37 -27.06
CA PRO A 450 -30.50 81.63 -27.79
C PRO A 450 -31.56 81.49 -28.90
N PRO A 451 -32.31 82.56 -29.24
CA PRO A 451 -33.30 82.53 -30.32
C PRO A 451 -32.70 82.07 -31.66
N LEU A 452 -33.49 81.36 -32.46
CA LEU A 452 -33.12 80.98 -33.83
C LEU A 452 -32.80 82.24 -34.65
N GLY A 453 -31.63 82.28 -35.29
CA GLY A 453 -31.17 83.41 -36.11
C GLY A 453 -30.29 84.45 -35.40
N SER A 454 -30.04 84.31 -34.09
CA SER A 454 -29.01 85.11 -33.39
C SER A 454 -27.60 84.74 -33.86
N PRO A 455 -26.65 85.70 -33.98
CA PRO A 455 -25.24 85.39 -34.28
C PRO A 455 -24.60 84.42 -33.26
N ASP A 456 -25.16 84.32 -32.05
CA ASP A 456 -24.71 83.40 -30.98
C ASP A 456 -25.46 82.05 -30.95
N SER A 457 -26.36 81.78 -31.91
CA SER A 457 -27.16 80.54 -31.92
C SER A 457 -26.36 79.37 -32.50
N PRO A 458 -26.08 78.31 -31.72
CA PRO A 458 -25.35 77.16 -32.23
C PRO A 458 -26.15 76.41 -33.31
N ALA A 459 -25.46 75.92 -34.34
CA ALA A 459 -26.05 75.19 -35.46
C ALA A 459 -26.79 73.90 -35.04
N ARG A 460 -26.38 73.28 -33.93
CA ARG A 460 -27.06 72.14 -33.31
C ARG A 460 -27.13 72.36 -31.81
N LEU A 461 -28.32 72.20 -31.23
CA LEU A 461 -28.50 72.25 -29.78
C LEU A 461 -28.27 70.84 -29.22
N VAL A 462 -27.12 70.62 -28.60
CA VAL A 462 -26.75 69.32 -28.01
C VAL A 462 -26.85 69.41 -26.50
N LYS A 463 -27.45 68.39 -25.88
CA LYS A 463 -27.45 68.20 -24.43
C LYS A 463 -26.92 66.80 -24.13
N THR A 464 -26.08 66.67 -23.11
CA THR A 464 -25.61 65.36 -22.67
C THR A 464 -26.65 64.73 -21.74
N LEU A 465 -27.25 63.62 -22.18
CA LEU A 465 -28.06 62.75 -21.33
C LEU A 465 -27.11 61.93 -20.45
N GLN A 466 -27.28 62.04 -19.14
CA GLN A 466 -26.55 61.22 -18.17
C GLN A 466 -27.51 60.30 -17.42
N PHE A 467 -27.18 59.01 -17.36
CA PHE A 467 -27.92 58.05 -16.55
C PHE A 467 -27.02 56.94 -16.02
N ARG A 468 -27.37 56.39 -14.86
CA ARG A 468 -26.70 55.26 -14.22
C ARG A 468 -27.66 54.09 -14.06
N VAL A 469 -27.22 52.90 -14.47
CA VAL A 469 -27.93 51.64 -14.21
C VAL A 469 -27.52 51.11 -12.83
N LYS A 470 -28.43 51.15 -11.86
CA LYS A 470 -28.16 50.74 -10.47
C LYS A 470 -28.55 49.28 -10.22
N ILE A 471 -27.73 48.34 -10.70
CA ILE A 471 -27.90 46.90 -10.42
C ILE A 471 -27.16 46.48 -9.13
N PRO A 472 -27.69 45.50 -8.36
CA PRO A 472 -27.08 45.06 -7.10
C PRO A 472 -25.63 44.57 -7.22
N GLU A 473 -25.30 43.91 -8.33
CA GLU A 473 -23.97 43.34 -8.58
C GLU A 473 -22.95 44.38 -9.03
N ASN A 474 -23.40 45.59 -9.39
CA ASN A 474 -22.57 46.66 -9.93
C ASN A 474 -21.60 46.20 -11.05
N ASN A 475 -22.01 45.21 -11.85
CA ASN A 475 -21.23 44.65 -12.96
C ASN A 475 -22.08 44.60 -14.25
N PRO A 476 -21.67 45.27 -15.34
CA PRO A 476 -22.43 45.32 -16.60
C PRO A 476 -22.67 43.95 -17.26
N GLU A 477 -21.89 42.93 -16.94
CA GLU A 477 -22.08 41.56 -17.46
C GLU A 477 -23.45 40.96 -17.12
N PHE A 478 -24.16 41.50 -16.13
CA PHE A 478 -25.50 41.07 -15.75
C PHE A 478 -26.58 41.60 -16.70
N LEU A 479 -26.24 42.53 -17.57
CA LEU A 479 -27.16 43.12 -18.53
C LEU A 479 -27.18 42.33 -19.84
N TYR A 480 -28.38 42.20 -20.39
CA TYR A 480 -28.63 41.63 -21.71
C TYR A 480 -28.68 42.72 -22.78
N LYS A 481 -29.32 43.85 -22.47
CA LYS A 481 -29.55 44.94 -23.44
C LYS A 481 -29.72 46.30 -22.75
N VAL A 482 -29.08 47.34 -23.29
CA VAL A 482 -29.37 48.76 -22.99
C VAL A 482 -29.88 49.42 -24.25
N LEU A 483 -31.06 50.05 -24.17
CA LEU A 483 -31.74 50.65 -25.31
C LEU A 483 -32.17 52.07 -24.96
N VAL A 484 -31.74 53.06 -25.75
CA VAL A 484 -32.17 54.45 -25.62
C VAL A 484 -32.88 54.87 -26.91
N LYS A 485 -34.08 55.42 -26.77
CA LYS A 485 -34.86 55.98 -27.87
C LYS A 485 -35.11 57.46 -27.65
N GLN A 486 -34.99 58.25 -28.71
CA GLN A 486 -35.43 59.64 -28.76
C GLN A 486 -36.59 59.77 -29.74
N ASN A 487 -37.74 60.24 -29.26
CA ASN A 487 -38.97 60.41 -30.05
C ASN A 487 -39.34 59.13 -30.82
N GLY A 488 -39.14 57.96 -30.20
CA GLY A 488 -39.40 56.65 -30.80
C GLY A 488 -38.26 56.07 -31.65
N LYS A 489 -37.29 56.89 -32.09
CA LYS A 489 -36.11 56.44 -32.86
C LYS A 489 -35.02 55.92 -31.92
N ILE A 490 -34.43 54.78 -32.23
CA ILE A 490 -33.29 54.23 -31.48
C ILE A 490 -32.06 55.11 -31.71
N ILE A 491 -31.44 55.56 -30.62
CA ILE A 491 -30.21 56.37 -30.62
C ILE A 491 -29.04 55.67 -29.93
N LEU A 492 -29.31 54.67 -29.08
CA LEU A 492 -28.31 53.76 -28.54
C LEU A 492 -28.91 52.37 -28.40
N GLN A 493 -28.17 51.35 -28.81
CA GLN A 493 -28.49 49.96 -28.52
C GLN A 493 -27.20 49.17 -28.32
N GLU A 494 -27.01 48.68 -27.10
CA GLU A 494 -25.91 47.78 -26.74
C GLU A 494 -26.48 46.47 -26.21
N THR A 495 -25.87 45.35 -26.58
CA THR A 495 -26.23 44.02 -26.09
C THR A 495 -25.00 43.25 -25.61
N LEU A 496 -25.18 42.44 -24.56
CA LEU A 496 -24.17 41.52 -24.05
C LEU A 496 -22.78 42.18 -23.90
N SER A 497 -21.77 41.72 -24.65
CA SER A 497 -20.38 42.20 -24.58
C SER A 497 -20.19 43.65 -25.02
N GLN A 498 -21.18 44.27 -25.67
CA GLN A 498 -21.14 45.69 -26.01
C GLN A 498 -21.36 46.59 -24.79
N ILE A 499 -21.97 46.06 -23.73
CA ILE A 499 -22.27 46.79 -22.51
C ILE A 499 -21.03 46.71 -21.61
N GLN A 500 -20.21 47.75 -21.64
CA GLN A 500 -18.95 47.80 -20.87
C GLN A 500 -19.06 48.64 -19.59
N ASN A 501 -20.10 49.48 -19.48
CA ASN A 501 -20.26 50.42 -18.38
C ASN A 501 -21.70 50.44 -17.86
N LEU A 502 -21.88 50.86 -16.60
CA LEU A 502 -23.20 51.11 -16.00
C LEU A 502 -23.55 52.60 -15.99
N ASP A 503 -22.56 53.46 -16.23
CA ASP A 503 -22.69 54.90 -16.36
C ASP A 503 -22.66 55.29 -17.83
N TYR A 504 -23.69 56.01 -18.27
CA TYR A 504 -23.86 56.42 -19.65
C TYR A 504 -23.86 57.95 -19.76
N GLN A 505 -23.09 58.45 -20.73
CA GLN A 505 -23.11 59.85 -21.16
C GLN A 505 -23.34 59.87 -22.66
N LEU A 506 -24.54 60.27 -23.07
CA LEU A 506 -24.96 60.24 -24.47
C LEU A 506 -25.30 61.66 -24.95
N PRO A 507 -24.57 62.23 -25.92
CA PRO A 507 -24.98 63.48 -26.53
C PRO A 507 -26.28 63.27 -27.31
N VAL A 508 -27.31 64.07 -26.99
CA VAL A 508 -28.59 64.07 -27.71
C VAL A 508 -28.82 65.42 -28.37
N GLU A 509 -29.17 65.41 -29.65
CA GLU A 509 -29.54 66.62 -30.39
C GLU A 509 -31.00 66.98 -30.08
N LEU A 510 -31.25 68.20 -29.61
CA LEU A 510 -32.56 68.66 -29.19
C LEU A 510 -33.26 69.46 -30.31
N SER A 511 -34.51 69.11 -30.58
CA SER A 511 -35.42 69.95 -31.35
C SER A 511 -35.87 71.16 -30.51
N ARG A 512 -35.90 72.34 -31.14
CA ARG A 512 -36.37 73.59 -30.54
C ARG A 512 -37.89 73.75 -30.60
N GLU A 513 -38.55 73.04 -31.51
CA GLU A 513 -39.99 73.18 -31.79
C GLU A 513 -40.86 72.13 -31.10
N LEU A 514 -40.27 70.97 -30.76
CA LEU A 514 -40.99 69.84 -30.20
C LEU A 514 -40.31 69.33 -28.92
N PRO A 515 -41.09 68.83 -27.94
CA PRO A 515 -40.51 68.20 -26.76
C PRO A 515 -39.70 66.96 -27.15
N ASN A 516 -38.50 66.86 -26.59
CA ASN A 516 -37.57 65.76 -26.89
C ASN A 516 -37.77 64.65 -25.85
N ARG A 517 -38.51 63.60 -26.20
CA ARG A 517 -38.83 62.48 -25.32
C ARG A 517 -37.77 61.39 -25.44
N ILE A 518 -37.07 61.15 -24.34
CA ILE A 518 -36.07 60.09 -24.20
C ILE A 518 -36.68 58.94 -23.40
N GLU A 519 -36.57 57.72 -23.92
CA GLU A 519 -36.95 56.48 -23.24
C GLU A 519 -35.72 55.58 -23.11
N ILE A 520 -35.42 55.17 -21.88
CA ILE A 520 -34.31 54.27 -21.56
C ILE A 520 -34.92 52.95 -21.09
N GLU A 521 -34.57 51.84 -21.74
CA GLU A 521 -34.96 50.48 -21.36
C GLU A 521 -33.70 49.63 -21.16
N VAL A 522 -33.54 49.09 -19.97
CA VAL A 522 -32.42 48.20 -19.62
C VAL A 522 -32.98 46.82 -19.27
N THR A 523 -32.47 45.80 -19.95
CA THR A 523 -32.87 44.39 -19.75
C THR A 523 -31.73 43.65 -19.07
N HIS A 524 -32.00 43.00 -17.94
CA HIS A 524 -31.08 42.10 -17.24
C HIS A 524 -31.14 40.69 -17.83
N LYS A 525 -30.08 39.89 -17.68
CA LYS A 525 -30.01 38.50 -18.17
C LYS A 525 -31.06 37.58 -17.57
N SER A 526 -31.62 37.92 -16.40
CA SER A 526 -32.80 37.23 -15.84
C SER A 526 -34.12 37.54 -16.53
N GLY A 527 -34.13 38.47 -17.51
CA GLY A 527 -35.32 38.96 -18.18
C GLY A 527 -36.01 40.17 -17.53
N PHE A 528 -35.59 40.59 -16.32
CA PHE A 528 -36.16 41.80 -15.68
C PHE A 528 -35.80 43.05 -16.49
N ARG A 529 -36.76 43.97 -16.63
CA ARG A 529 -36.59 45.21 -17.39
C ARG A 529 -36.83 46.43 -16.51
N ALA A 530 -35.85 47.31 -16.44
CA ALA A 530 -35.99 48.62 -15.84
C ALA A 530 -36.20 49.66 -16.94
N LYS A 531 -37.10 50.62 -16.70
CA LYS A 531 -37.40 51.70 -17.64
C LYS A 531 -37.30 53.06 -16.96
N ALA A 532 -36.77 54.04 -17.67
CA ALA A 532 -36.76 55.43 -17.26
C ALA A 532 -37.13 56.33 -18.44
N LYS A 533 -37.58 57.55 -18.14
CA LYS A 533 -37.96 58.55 -19.15
C LYS A 533 -37.40 59.91 -18.76
N LYS A 534 -37.04 60.69 -19.78
CA LYS A 534 -36.59 62.08 -19.64
C LYS A 534 -37.17 62.90 -20.77
N VAL A 535 -37.60 64.12 -20.48
CA VAL A 535 -38.11 65.06 -21.50
C VAL A 535 -37.31 66.33 -21.42
N TYR A 536 -36.73 66.76 -22.54
CA TYR A 536 -36.12 68.08 -22.67
C TYR A 536 -37.06 69.00 -23.47
N GLU A 537 -37.43 70.11 -22.86
CA GLU A 537 -38.18 71.18 -23.49
C GLU A 537 -37.24 72.37 -23.69
N VAL A 538 -37.20 72.94 -24.89
CA VAL A 538 -36.31 74.04 -25.20
C VAL A 538 -37.09 75.35 -25.11
N SER A 539 -36.62 76.27 -24.28
CA SER A 539 -37.16 77.63 -24.19
C SER A 539 -36.15 78.63 -24.76
N PRO A 540 -36.61 79.70 -25.42
CA PRO A 540 -35.77 80.86 -25.68
C PRO A 540 -35.18 81.37 -24.35
N ARG A 541 -33.89 81.72 -24.38
CA ARG A 541 -33.21 82.39 -23.27
C ARG A 541 -33.56 83.86 -23.20
#